data_AF-A0A7R9GU72-F1
#
_entry.id   AF-A0A7R9GU72-F1
#
_cell.length_a   1.000
_cell.length_b   1.000
_cell.length_c   1.000
_cell.angle_alpha   90.00
_cell.angle_beta   90.00
_cell.angle_gamma   90.00
#
_symmetry.space_group_name_H-M   'P 1'
#
loop_
_entity.id
_entity.type
_entity.pdbx_description
1 polymer ?
#
loop_
_entity_poly.entity_id
_entity_poly.type
_entity_poly.pdbx_seq_one_letter_code
_entity_poly.pdbx_strand_id
1 'polypeptide(L)'
;MVAFDRYLYVFGGAADSTLPNDLHCFDLETQNWSVLKPSFDSQVPSGRLFHAAAVIGDAMYIFGGTVDNNVRSGEMYRFQFSCYPKCTLIEDFGKILRNRLFCDVEFVVGSEEVTIPAHIAMVAARSQWLRNKIRKARSIRERHLEKVFGTTEVLEKNLPILRVDLSDSVPEAFQMVLNFVYTDHIDPTEKIEQPVCIRIVLLIMDVYRLAEQFHMLRLEELCMQYLEVAISHCNVLEALHNASKLQLFCIKEYCLKYIVNESNFNQIVMSKEFETLEQPLMVEIIRRRQMPHVRSQFEPRFEDSGTTLEQDMELFLNTSGKEFTDITLMLDGIPVPAHKAILAARCTYFEGMFRSFMPDDNIVNVVPPRIKPYPSPVIRGLPVVLVTSAKFPLDLPPVRLSRFLQ
;
A
#
# COMPACT_ATOMS: atom_id res chain seq x y z
N MET A 1 -12.85 -13.25 25.77
CA MET A 1 -12.43 -12.99 24.37
C MET A 1 -13.68 -12.71 23.55
N VAL A 2 -13.65 -11.70 22.69
CA VAL A 2 -14.74 -11.38 21.74
C VAL A 2 -14.16 -11.04 20.37
N ALA A 3 -14.94 -11.24 19.31
CA ALA A 3 -14.60 -10.81 17.96
C ALA A 3 -15.41 -9.56 17.59
N PHE A 4 -14.75 -8.57 16.98
CA PHE A 4 -15.41 -7.40 16.43
C PHE A 4 -14.64 -6.89 15.21
N ASP A 5 -15.34 -6.80 14.07
CA ASP A 5 -14.76 -6.50 12.76
C ASP A 5 -13.61 -7.48 12.42
N ARG A 6 -12.42 -6.97 12.08
CA ARG A 6 -11.23 -7.79 11.77
C ARG A 6 -10.38 -8.16 12.98
N TYR A 7 -10.82 -7.83 14.19
CA TYR A 7 -9.98 -7.94 15.39
C TYR A 7 -10.55 -8.92 16.42
N LEU A 8 -9.65 -9.62 17.11
CA LEU A 8 -9.98 -10.39 18.30
C LEU A 8 -9.52 -9.63 19.55
N TYR A 9 -10.43 -9.45 20.49
CA TYR A 9 -10.20 -8.71 21.72
C TYR A 9 -10.17 -9.63 22.92
N VAL A 10 -9.15 -9.48 23.76
CA VAL A 10 -8.95 -10.26 24.99
C VAL A 10 -8.69 -9.30 26.13
N PHE A 11 -9.63 -9.24 27.07
CA PHE A 11 -9.48 -8.48 28.30
C PHE A 11 -9.02 -9.40 29.43
N GLY A 12 -8.00 -8.98 30.18
CA GLY A 12 -7.54 -9.67 31.39
C GLY A 12 -7.21 -11.15 31.21
N GLY A 13 -7.55 -11.97 32.20
CA GLY A 13 -7.15 -13.38 32.27
C GLY A 13 -6.21 -13.66 33.45
N ALA A 14 -5.32 -14.64 33.29
CA ALA A 14 -4.30 -14.99 34.27
C ALA A 14 -2.94 -15.09 33.56
N ALA A 15 -1.98 -14.27 34.00
CA ALA A 15 -0.62 -14.25 33.44
C ALA A 15 0.39 -14.03 34.58
N ASP A 16 1.44 -14.84 34.64
CA ASP A 16 2.54 -14.71 35.60
C ASP A 16 2.10 -14.57 37.08
N SER A 17 1.07 -15.32 37.47
CA SER A 17 0.44 -15.27 38.80
C SER A 17 -0.23 -13.92 39.14
N THR A 18 -0.51 -13.09 38.13
CA THR A 18 -1.24 -11.82 38.26
C THR A 18 -2.52 -11.86 37.43
N LEU A 19 -3.45 -10.96 37.76
CA LEU A 19 -4.65 -10.71 36.98
C LEU A 19 -4.45 -9.41 36.19
N PRO A 20 -4.07 -9.46 34.91
CA PRO A 20 -3.93 -8.25 34.11
C PRO A 20 -5.30 -7.58 33.90
N ASN A 21 -5.30 -6.26 33.75
CA ASN A 21 -6.47 -5.46 33.38
C ASN A 21 -6.31 -4.80 31.99
N ASP A 22 -5.35 -5.29 31.21
CA ASP A 22 -5.09 -4.80 29.86
C ASP A 22 -6.08 -5.39 28.86
N LEU A 23 -6.35 -4.62 27.79
CA LEU A 23 -7.08 -5.09 26.62
C LEU A 23 -6.08 -5.37 25.50
N HIS A 24 -5.96 -6.64 25.13
CA HIS A 24 -5.20 -7.07 23.97
C HIS A 24 -6.09 -7.13 22.75
N CYS A 25 -5.53 -6.74 21.61
CA CYS A 25 -6.16 -6.79 20.30
C CYS A 25 -5.25 -7.54 19.33
N PHE A 26 -5.79 -8.57 18.68
CA PHE A 26 -5.15 -9.30 17.60
C PHE A 26 -5.79 -8.92 16.28
N ASP A 27 -4.96 -8.53 15.32
CA ASP A 27 -5.38 -8.18 13.98
C ASP A 27 -5.34 -9.40 13.07
N LEU A 28 -6.50 -9.82 12.53
CA LEU A 28 -6.58 -10.99 11.66
C LEU A 28 -5.91 -10.77 10.29
N GLU A 29 -5.72 -9.52 9.88
CA GLU A 29 -5.10 -9.19 8.59
C GLU A 29 -3.57 -9.18 8.71
N THR A 30 -3.04 -8.41 9.66
CA THR A 30 -1.59 -8.28 9.86
C THR A 30 -0.98 -9.38 10.74
N GLN A 31 -1.83 -10.19 11.39
CA GLN A 31 -1.45 -11.25 12.33
C GLN A 31 -0.60 -10.78 13.53
N ASN A 32 -0.80 -9.53 13.96
CA ASN A 32 -0.04 -8.92 15.06
C ASN A 32 -0.91 -8.67 16.30
N TRP A 33 -0.28 -8.81 17.47
CA TRP A 33 -0.86 -8.44 18.77
C TRP A 33 -0.48 -7.02 19.16
N SER A 34 -1.43 -6.27 19.70
CA SER A 34 -1.22 -4.95 20.28
C SER A 34 -1.97 -4.80 21.60
N VAL A 35 -1.45 -3.97 22.51
CA VAL A 35 -2.14 -3.59 23.74
C VAL A 35 -2.86 -2.27 23.50
N LEU A 36 -4.17 -2.26 23.69
CA LEU A 36 -4.99 -1.07 23.49
C LEU A 36 -5.08 -0.24 24.76
N LYS A 37 -4.96 1.07 24.59
CA LYS A 37 -5.28 2.02 25.65
C LYS A 37 -6.79 2.30 25.64
N PRO A 38 -7.47 2.19 26.79
CA PRO A 38 -8.90 2.49 26.90
C PRO A 38 -9.22 3.93 26.48
N SER A 39 -10.35 4.12 25.80
CA SER A 39 -10.89 5.45 25.55
C SER A 39 -11.35 6.10 26.87
N PHE A 40 -11.39 7.44 26.92
CA PHE A 40 -11.77 8.20 28.12
C PHE A 40 -13.19 7.91 28.63
N ASP A 41 -14.08 7.43 27.76
CA ASP A 41 -15.45 7.05 28.07
C ASP A 41 -15.63 5.57 28.43
N SER A 42 -14.54 4.79 28.42
CA SER A 42 -14.54 3.37 28.80
C SER A 42 -14.46 3.19 30.31
N GLN A 43 -15.24 2.24 30.81
CA GLN A 43 -15.15 1.76 32.20
C GLN A 43 -14.22 0.56 32.23
N VAL A 44 -13.00 0.76 32.72
CA VAL A 44 -11.98 -0.30 32.76
C VAL A 44 -12.12 -1.07 34.07
N PRO A 45 -12.46 -2.36 34.03
CA PRO A 45 -12.51 -3.19 35.23
C PRO A 45 -11.12 -3.38 35.83
N SER A 46 -11.07 -3.73 37.12
CA SER A 46 -9.87 -4.38 37.68
C SER A 46 -9.56 -5.72 36.99
N GLY A 47 -8.32 -6.18 37.10
CA GLY A 47 -7.89 -7.45 36.52
C GLY A 47 -8.73 -8.61 37.01
N ARG A 48 -9.15 -9.49 36.08
CA ARG A 48 -10.09 -10.57 36.36
C ARG A 48 -10.02 -11.73 35.37
N LEU A 49 -10.41 -12.90 35.85
CA LEU A 49 -10.58 -14.13 35.07
C LEU A 49 -12.01 -14.68 35.18
N PHE A 50 -12.37 -15.66 34.34
CA PHE A 50 -13.72 -16.25 34.27
C PHE A 50 -14.86 -15.23 34.11
N HIS A 51 -14.60 -14.08 33.50
CA HIS A 51 -15.65 -13.12 33.13
C HIS A 51 -16.32 -13.56 31.82
N ALA A 52 -17.57 -13.12 31.63
CA ALA A 52 -18.24 -13.21 30.34
C ALA A 52 -18.04 -11.90 29.58
N ALA A 53 -17.99 -11.96 28.25
CA ALA A 53 -17.96 -10.77 27.42
C ALA A 53 -18.78 -10.95 26.14
N ALA A 54 -19.42 -9.87 25.71
CA ALA A 54 -20.19 -9.81 24.47
C ALA A 54 -20.04 -8.45 23.80
N VAL A 55 -20.27 -8.40 22.49
CA VAL A 55 -20.27 -7.15 21.73
C VAL A 55 -21.70 -6.76 21.41
N ILE A 56 -22.05 -5.50 21.69
CA ILE A 56 -23.36 -4.92 21.34
C ILE A 56 -23.09 -3.58 20.68
N GLY A 57 -23.43 -3.46 19.39
CA GLY A 57 -23.12 -2.27 18.60
C GLY A 57 -21.60 -2.12 18.42
N ASP A 58 -21.07 -0.99 18.88
CA ASP A 58 -19.66 -0.57 18.80
C ASP A 58 -18.92 -0.66 20.15
N ALA A 59 -19.50 -1.38 21.13
CA ALA A 59 -18.91 -1.54 22.45
C ALA A 59 -18.87 -2.99 22.92
N MET A 60 -17.82 -3.31 23.68
CA MET A 60 -17.68 -4.57 24.40
C MET A 60 -18.26 -4.41 25.80
N TYR A 61 -19.06 -5.39 26.22
CA TYR A 61 -19.62 -5.48 27.55
C TYR A 61 -18.98 -6.64 28.28
N ILE A 62 -18.41 -6.36 29.45
CA ILE A 62 -17.77 -7.36 30.32
C ILE A 62 -18.66 -7.52 31.54
N PHE A 63 -19.06 -8.75 31.83
CA PHE A 63 -19.91 -9.08 32.97
C PHE A 63 -19.22 -10.05 33.93
N GLY A 64 -19.20 -9.65 35.20
CA GLY A 64 -18.71 -10.42 36.32
C GLY A 64 -17.22 -10.75 36.28
N GLY A 65 -16.89 -12.00 36.61
CA GLY A 65 -15.52 -12.49 36.75
C GLY A 65 -15.06 -12.62 38.19
N THR A 66 -13.85 -13.14 38.35
CA THR A 66 -13.17 -13.35 39.63
C THR A 66 -11.95 -12.43 39.70
N VAL A 67 -11.87 -11.63 40.75
CA VAL A 67 -10.74 -10.74 41.04
C VAL A 67 -9.86 -11.35 42.15
N ASP A 68 -8.88 -10.59 42.64
CA ASP A 68 -7.99 -11.04 43.73
C ASP A 68 -8.77 -11.57 44.96
N ASN A 69 -8.15 -12.50 45.68
CA ASN A 69 -8.75 -13.23 46.81
C ASN A 69 -10.03 -14.02 46.44
N ASN A 70 -10.17 -14.42 45.18
CA ASN A 70 -11.26 -15.26 44.70
C ASN A 70 -12.65 -14.62 44.87
N VAL A 71 -12.71 -13.28 44.89
CA VAL A 71 -13.96 -12.53 45.01
C VAL A 71 -14.67 -12.52 43.65
N ARG A 72 -15.94 -12.94 43.65
CA ARG A 72 -16.79 -12.98 42.46
C ARG A 72 -17.54 -11.66 42.31
N SER A 73 -17.37 -10.97 41.19
CA SER A 73 -18.10 -9.75 40.86
C SER A 73 -19.36 -10.08 40.06
N GLY A 74 -20.43 -9.32 40.31
CA GLY A 74 -21.66 -9.29 39.50
C GLY A 74 -21.80 -8.00 38.70
N GLU A 75 -20.74 -7.22 38.58
CA GLU A 75 -20.75 -5.91 37.92
C GLU A 75 -20.67 -6.05 36.39
N MET A 76 -21.18 -5.03 35.71
CA MET A 76 -21.11 -4.89 34.26
C MET A 76 -20.28 -3.66 33.92
N TYR A 77 -19.39 -3.82 32.95
CA TYR A 77 -18.51 -2.77 32.47
C TYR A 77 -18.72 -2.59 30.96
N ARG A 78 -18.77 -1.34 30.51
CA ARG A 78 -18.78 -1.00 29.08
C ARG A 78 -17.40 -0.50 28.66
N PHE A 79 -16.77 -1.25 27.76
CA PHE A 79 -15.55 -0.84 27.09
C PHE A 79 -15.93 -0.34 25.69
N GLN A 80 -15.78 0.96 25.47
CA GLN A 80 -15.96 1.52 24.13
C GLN A 80 -14.76 1.06 23.32
N PHE A 81 -14.99 0.32 22.23
CA PHE A 81 -13.92 0.19 21.25
C PHE A 81 -13.62 1.62 20.82
N SER A 82 -12.40 2.09 21.05
CA SER A 82 -11.95 3.32 20.41
C SER A 82 -12.39 3.19 18.96
N CYS A 83 -13.30 4.04 18.51
CA CYS A 83 -13.53 4.22 17.08
C CYS A 83 -12.25 4.83 16.55
N TYR A 84 -11.17 4.04 16.50
CA TYR A 84 -10.18 4.20 15.48
C TYR A 84 -11.01 4.01 14.22
N PRO A 85 -11.30 5.07 13.45
CA PRO A 85 -11.84 4.84 12.12
C PRO A 85 -10.93 3.79 11.50
N LYS A 86 -11.52 2.79 10.84
CA LYS A 86 -10.79 1.81 10.01
C LYS A 86 -9.61 2.54 9.40
N CYS A 87 -8.39 2.01 9.50
CA CYS A 87 -7.26 2.67 8.87
C CYS A 87 -7.56 2.75 7.37
N THR A 88 -8.11 3.88 6.93
CA THR A 88 -8.56 4.10 5.55
C THR A 88 -7.39 4.47 4.66
N LEU A 89 -6.16 4.13 5.06
CA LEU A 89 -4.95 4.57 4.35
C LEU A 89 -5.01 4.15 2.88
N ILE A 90 -5.23 2.86 2.66
CA ILE A 90 -5.41 2.23 1.35
C ILE A 90 -6.60 2.84 0.60
N GLU A 91 -7.74 3.04 1.27
CA GLU A 91 -8.95 3.60 0.66
C GLU A 91 -8.76 5.08 0.25
N ASP A 92 -8.13 5.87 1.10
CA ASP A 92 -7.90 7.30 0.91
C ASP A 92 -6.86 7.55 -0.19
N PHE A 93 -5.77 6.77 -0.22
CA PHE A 93 -4.81 6.79 -1.30
C PHE A 93 -5.40 6.24 -2.60
N GLY A 94 -6.17 5.15 -2.56
CA GLY A 94 -6.93 4.69 -3.73
C GLY A 94 -7.87 5.78 -4.27
N LYS A 95 -8.54 6.54 -3.39
CA LYS A 95 -9.43 7.63 -3.75
C LYS A 95 -8.68 8.80 -4.40
N ILE A 96 -7.51 9.21 -3.88
CA ILE A 96 -6.74 10.31 -4.46
C ILE A 96 -6.22 9.96 -5.87
N LEU A 97 -5.82 8.71 -6.09
CA LEU A 97 -5.42 8.20 -7.40
C LEU A 97 -6.59 8.19 -8.39
N ARG A 98 -7.73 7.57 -8.02
CA ARG A 98 -8.92 7.48 -8.89
C ARG A 98 -9.43 8.85 -9.31
N ASN A 99 -9.44 9.80 -8.38
CA ASN A 99 -9.91 11.16 -8.64
C ASN A 99 -8.84 12.08 -9.26
N ARG A 100 -7.60 11.61 -9.42
CA ARG A 100 -6.46 12.35 -9.99
C ARG A 100 -6.22 13.71 -9.33
N LEU A 101 -6.35 13.75 -8.01
CA LEU A 101 -6.29 15.01 -7.26
C LEU A 101 -4.85 15.31 -6.85
N PHE A 102 -4.34 16.49 -7.23
CA PHE A 102 -2.99 16.95 -6.85
C PHE A 102 -1.85 16.13 -7.45
N CYS A 103 -2.05 15.51 -8.62
CA CYS A 103 -1.00 14.83 -9.36
C CYS A 103 0.13 15.81 -9.74
N ASP A 104 1.37 15.43 -9.45
CA ASP A 104 2.59 16.24 -9.65
C ASP A 104 3.58 15.57 -10.64
N VAL A 105 3.20 14.41 -11.19
CA VAL A 105 3.94 13.70 -12.25
C VAL A 105 3.00 13.01 -13.24
N GLU A 106 3.41 12.99 -14.50
CA GLU A 106 2.81 12.21 -15.59
C GLU A 106 3.82 11.17 -16.10
N PHE A 107 3.42 9.90 -16.12
CA PHE A 107 4.18 8.84 -16.76
C PHE A 107 3.73 8.72 -18.21
N VAL A 108 4.68 8.78 -19.15
CA VAL A 108 4.44 8.54 -20.58
C VAL A 108 4.78 7.07 -20.85
N VAL A 109 3.76 6.29 -21.22
CA VAL A 109 3.83 4.82 -21.21
C VAL A 109 3.47 4.25 -22.58
N GLY A 110 4.25 3.25 -23.00
CA GLY A 110 4.02 2.52 -24.26
C GLY A 110 4.40 3.31 -25.51
N SER A 111 4.28 2.65 -26.66
CA SER A 111 4.56 3.24 -27.99
C SER A 111 3.55 4.31 -28.41
N GLU A 112 2.35 4.29 -27.82
CA GLU A 112 1.29 5.27 -28.07
C GLU A 112 1.39 6.51 -27.16
N GLU A 113 2.45 6.62 -26.36
CA GLU A 113 2.70 7.75 -25.44
C GLU A 113 1.51 8.05 -24.49
N VAL A 114 0.88 6.99 -23.98
CA VAL A 114 -0.26 7.13 -23.06
C VAL A 114 0.20 7.81 -21.78
N THR A 115 -0.47 8.90 -21.40
CA THR A 115 -0.14 9.68 -20.19
C THR A 115 -0.93 9.20 -18.98
N ILE A 116 -0.22 8.80 -17.93
CA ILE A 116 -0.79 8.29 -16.68
C ILE A 116 -0.36 9.22 -15.53
N PRO A 117 -1.28 10.05 -14.98
CA PRO A 117 -0.96 10.97 -13.90
C PRO A 117 -0.85 10.23 -12.55
N ALA A 118 0.07 10.68 -11.71
CA ALA A 118 0.34 10.09 -10.40
C ALA A 118 0.97 11.12 -9.43
N HIS A 119 1.38 10.64 -8.25
CA HIS A 119 1.99 11.43 -7.19
C HIS A 119 3.43 10.95 -6.94
N ILE A 120 4.39 11.87 -7.00
CA ILE A 120 5.82 11.61 -6.79
C ILE A 120 6.03 11.00 -5.41
N ALA A 121 5.40 11.54 -4.37
CA ALA A 121 5.54 11.03 -3.00
C ALA A 121 5.17 9.53 -2.90
N MET A 122 4.05 9.14 -3.52
CA MET A 122 3.55 7.76 -3.49
C MET A 122 4.47 6.82 -4.27
N VAL A 123 4.82 7.20 -5.50
CA VAL A 123 5.67 6.37 -6.37
C VAL A 123 7.09 6.27 -5.83
N ALA A 124 7.66 7.38 -5.36
CA ALA A 124 8.99 7.42 -4.80
C ALA A 124 9.08 6.60 -3.51
N ALA A 125 8.03 6.60 -2.65
CA ALA A 125 8.01 5.77 -1.45
C ALA A 125 8.11 4.27 -1.79
N ARG A 126 7.34 3.82 -2.79
CA ARG A 126 7.12 2.40 -3.09
C ARG A 126 8.07 1.77 -4.11
N SER A 127 8.86 2.58 -4.82
CA SER A 127 9.90 2.05 -5.72
C SER A 127 11.12 2.93 -5.78
N GLN A 128 12.26 2.36 -5.37
CA GLN A 128 13.55 3.01 -5.49
C GLN A 128 13.95 3.23 -6.97
N TRP A 129 13.55 2.33 -7.86
CA TRP A 129 13.80 2.47 -9.29
C TRP A 129 13.03 3.65 -9.90
N LEU A 130 11.72 3.74 -9.64
CA LEU A 130 10.89 4.85 -10.13
C LEU A 130 11.31 6.18 -9.48
N ARG A 131 11.70 6.17 -8.20
CA ARG A 131 12.32 7.32 -7.51
C ARG A 131 13.53 7.84 -8.28
N ASN A 132 14.44 6.97 -8.70
CA ASN A 132 15.63 7.34 -9.46
C ASN A 132 15.27 7.88 -10.87
N LYS A 133 14.28 7.30 -11.53
CA LYS A 133 13.73 7.83 -12.81
C LYS A 133 13.17 9.24 -12.65
N ILE A 134 12.41 9.50 -11.58
CA ILE A 134 11.88 10.83 -11.25
C ILE A 134 13.02 11.83 -11.01
N ARG A 135 14.04 11.46 -10.22
CA ARG A 135 15.23 12.32 -9.99
C ARG A 135 15.92 12.68 -11.30
N LYS A 136 16.11 11.70 -12.19
CA LYS A 136 16.70 11.93 -13.52
C LYS A 136 15.86 12.90 -14.36
N ALA A 137 14.54 12.74 -14.37
CA ALA A 137 13.63 13.63 -15.09
C ALA A 137 13.66 15.07 -14.52
N ARG A 138 13.69 15.23 -13.19
CA ARG A 138 13.85 16.53 -12.52
C ARG A 138 15.16 17.22 -12.95
N SER A 139 16.29 16.51 -12.89
CA SER A 139 17.60 17.04 -13.30
C SER A 139 17.66 17.43 -14.79
N ILE A 140 16.97 16.69 -15.67
CA ILE A 140 16.88 17.05 -17.10
C ILE A 140 16.09 18.36 -17.26
N ARG A 141 14.97 18.49 -16.56
CA ARG A 141 14.13 19.70 -16.59
C ARG A 141 14.87 20.91 -16.02
N GLU A 142 15.57 20.78 -14.90
CA GLU A 142 16.38 21.86 -14.31
C GLU A 142 17.44 22.36 -15.29
N ARG A 143 18.20 21.45 -15.92
CA ARG A 143 19.17 21.82 -16.96
C ARG A 143 18.52 22.48 -18.18
N HIS A 144 17.27 22.13 -18.50
CA HIS A 144 16.54 22.79 -19.58
C HIS A 144 16.12 24.21 -19.18
N LEU A 145 15.60 24.41 -17.96
CA LEU A 145 15.22 25.71 -17.43
C LEU A 145 16.43 26.65 -17.35
N GLU A 146 17.56 26.15 -16.86
CA GLU A 146 18.81 26.92 -16.80
C GLU A 146 19.27 27.38 -18.20
N LYS A 147 19.13 26.52 -19.23
CA LYS A 147 19.46 26.89 -20.62
C LYS A 147 18.51 27.91 -21.23
N VAL A 148 17.21 27.84 -20.91
CA VAL A 148 16.17 28.69 -21.54
C VAL A 148 16.02 30.03 -20.81
N PHE A 149 16.09 30.02 -19.48
CA PHE A 149 15.79 31.18 -18.63
C PHE A 149 17.00 31.73 -17.88
N GLY A 150 18.15 31.03 -17.89
CA GLY A 150 19.33 31.41 -17.13
C GLY A 150 19.19 31.23 -15.61
N THR A 151 18.09 30.64 -15.15
CA THR A 151 17.80 30.36 -13.74
C THR A 151 16.97 29.09 -13.60
N THR A 152 17.12 28.40 -12.47
CA THR A 152 16.27 27.28 -12.06
C THR A 152 15.11 27.74 -11.16
N GLU A 153 15.13 28.97 -10.67
CA GLU A 153 14.13 29.57 -9.78
C GLU A 153 12.93 30.12 -10.56
N VAL A 154 12.20 29.20 -11.20
CA VAL A 154 10.91 29.53 -11.84
C VAL A 154 9.78 29.20 -10.86
N LEU A 155 8.83 30.12 -10.71
CA LEU A 155 7.62 29.90 -9.91
C LEU A 155 6.94 28.57 -10.31
N GLU A 156 6.76 27.66 -9.36
CA GLU A 156 6.23 26.31 -9.61
C GLU A 156 4.89 26.30 -10.35
N LYS A 157 4.02 27.28 -10.09
CA LYS A 157 2.71 27.41 -10.76
C LYS A 157 2.81 27.57 -12.29
N ASN A 158 3.97 28.00 -12.80
CA ASN A 158 4.19 28.20 -14.24
C ASN A 158 4.94 27.04 -14.90
N LEU A 159 5.36 26.03 -14.12
CA LEU A 159 6.06 24.88 -14.65
C LEU A 159 5.08 23.80 -15.11
N PRO A 160 5.31 23.18 -16.28
CA PRO A 160 4.53 22.02 -16.68
C PRO A 160 4.78 20.86 -15.72
N ILE A 161 3.76 20.00 -15.58
CA ILE A 161 3.83 18.77 -14.78
C ILE A 161 5.05 17.94 -15.24
N LEU A 162 5.78 17.36 -14.28
CA LEU A 162 6.95 16.56 -14.57
C LEU A 162 6.56 15.33 -15.40
N ARG A 163 7.21 15.13 -16.55
CA ARG A 163 7.01 13.94 -17.37
C ARG A 163 8.12 12.92 -17.20
N VAL A 164 7.76 11.66 -16.99
CA VAL A 164 8.70 10.53 -16.83
C VAL A 164 8.43 9.48 -17.89
N ASP A 165 9.46 9.14 -18.66
CA ASP A 165 9.37 8.21 -19.79
C ASP A 165 9.53 6.74 -19.36
N LEU A 166 8.53 5.94 -19.76
CA LEU A 166 8.38 4.49 -19.58
C LEU A 166 7.85 3.83 -20.88
N SER A 167 8.43 4.20 -22.02
CA SER A 167 8.06 3.68 -23.35
C SER A 167 8.06 2.16 -23.48
N ASP A 168 8.92 1.44 -22.74
CA ASP A 168 9.01 -0.04 -22.74
C ASP A 168 7.90 -0.74 -21.90
N SER A 169 6.98 0.01 -21.30
CA SER A 169 5.94 -0.52 -20.40
C SER A 169 4.58 -0.58 -21.08
N VAL A 170 3.81 -1.63 -20.78
CA VAL A 170 2.42 -1.75 -21.24
C VAL A 170 1.53 -0.87 -20.36
N PRO A 171 0.69 0.02 -20.93
CA PRO A 171 -0.13 0.96 -20.14
C PRO A 171 -1.04 0.28 -19.10
N GLU A 172 -1.71 -0.80 -19.46
CA GLU A 172 -2.60 -1.55 -18.58
C GLU A 172 -1.83 -2.18 -17.41
N ALA A 173 -0.66 -2.74 -17.69
CA ALA A 173 0.20 -3.32 -16.65
C ALA A 173 0.70 -2.24 -15.70
N PHE A 174 1.15 -1.09 -16.22
CA PHE A 174 1.60 0.03 -15.39
C PHE A 174 0.47 0.62 -14.54
N GLN A 175 -0.77 0.68 -15.04
CA GLN A 175 -1.92 1.07 -14.22
C GLN A 175 -2.16 0.12 -13.05
N MET A 176 -1.96 -1.19 -13.25
CA MET A 176 -2.10 -2.17 -12.17
C MET A 176 -0.98 -2.04 -11.14
N VAL A 177 0.27 -1.85 -11.59
CA VAL A 177 1.40 -1.50 -10.70
C VAL A 177 1.09 -0.24 -9.91
N LEU A 178 0.55 0.79 -10.57
CA LEU A 178 0.20 2.04 -9.91
C LEU A 178 -0.93 1.87 -8.92
N ASN A 179 -1.93 1.03 -9.19
CA ASN A 179 -2.95 0.69 -8.19
C ASN A 179 -2.30 0.04 -6.97
N PHE A 180 -1.43 -0.96 -7.17
CA PHE A 180 -0.68 -1.60 -6.09
C PHE A 180 0.14 -0.60 -5.26
N VAL A 181 0.80 0.38 -5.89
CA VAL A 181 1.53 1.46 -5.19
C VAL A 181 0.65 2.21 -4.18
N TYR A 182 -0.66 2.30 -4.39
CA TYR A 182 -1.58 3.06 -3.52
C TYR A 182 -2.40 2.17 -2.60
N THR A 183 -2.56 0.88 -2.94
CA THR A 183 -3.50 0.01 -2.24
C THR A 183 -2.87 -1.25 -1.65
N ASP A 184 -1.62 -1.58 -1.97
CA ASP A 184 -0.95 -2.83 -1.57
C ASP A 184 -1.65 -4.11 -2.10
N HIS A 185 -2.55 -3.94 -3.07
CA HIS A 185 -3.37 -5.00 -3.63
C HIS A 185 -3.37 -4.94 -5.16
N ILE A 186 -3.45 -6.12 -5.79
CA ILE A 186 -3.69 -6.28 -7.21
C ILE A 186 -5.08 -6.89 -7.41
N ASP A 187 -5.89 -6.28 -8.27
CA ASP A 187 -7.15 -6.84 -8.73
C ASP A 187 -7.13 -6.92 -10.27
N PRO A 188 -6.81 -8.11 -10.82
CA PRO A 188 -6.78 -8.31 -12.26
C PRO A 188 -8.17 -8.38 -12.91
N THR A 189 -9.23 -8.45 -12.09
CA THR A 189 -10.61 -8.69 -12.54
C THR A 189 -11.47 -7.43 -12.57
N GLU A 190 -11.06 -6.36 -11.88
CA GLU A 190 -11.83 -5.11 -11.71
C GLU A 190 -12.34 -4.49 -13.03
N LYS A 191 -11.58 -4.61 -14.12
CA LYS A 191 -11.89 -3.99 -15.43
C LYS A 191 -12.44 -4.94 -16.49
N ILE A 192 -12.74 -6.19 -16.14
CA ILE A 192 -13.05 -7.23 -17.13
C ILE A 192 -14.46 -7.78 -16.88
N GLU A 193 -15.38 -7.43 -17.78
CA GLU A 193 -16.79 -7.86 -17.73
C GLU A 193 -17.01 -9.36 -17.99
N GLN A 194 -15.99 -10.08 -18.48
CA GLN A 194 -16.05 -11.52 -18.77
C GLN A 194 -14.95 -12.27 -18.00
N PRO A 195 -15.30 -13.19 -17.09
CA PRO A 195 -14.31 -13.92 -16.31
C PRO A 195 -13.62 -14.95 -17.19
N VAL A 196 -12.28 -14.97 -17.10
CA VAL A 196 -11.35 -15.98 -17.66
C VAL A 196 -11.10 -15.86 -19.16
N CYS A 197 -9.94 -15.28 -19.51
CA CYS A 197 -9.26 -15.60 -20.76
C CYS A 197 -7.78 -15.25 -20.59
N ILE A 198 -6.91 -15.97 -21.27
CA ILE A 198 -5.44 -15.89 -21.20
C ILE A 198 -4.86 -14.47 -21.10
N ARG A 199 -5.56 -13.47 -21.64
CA ARG A 199 -5.29 -12.04 -21.46
C ARG A 199 -4.95 -11.63 -20.02
N ILE A 200 -5.64 -12.15 -19.01
CA ILE A 200 -5.34 -11.80 -17.60
C ILE A 200 -4.01 -12.39 -17.17
N VAL A 201 -3.74 -13.64 -17.54
CA VAL A 201 -2.45 -14.31 -17.26
C VAL A 201 -1.32 -13.51 -17.90
N LEU A 202 -1.44 -13.16 -19.18
CA LEU A 202 -0.45 -12.35 -19.90
C LEU A 202 -0.27 -10.96 -19.27
N LEU A 203 -1.36 -10.30 -18.88
CA LEU A 203 -1.30 -9.02 -18.18
C LEU A 203 -0.54 -9.13 -16.86
N ILE A 204 -0.79 -10.18 -16.07
CA ILE A 204 -0.08 -10.40 -14.80
C ILE A 204 1.39 -10.75 -15.02
N MET A 205 1.73 -11.41 -16.13
CA MET A 205 3.13 -11.62 -16.52
C MET A 205 3.83 -10.29 -16.87
N ASP A 206 3.14 -9.38 -17.56
CA ASP A 206 3.64 -8.02 -17.81
C ASP A 206 3.81 -7.22 -16.51
N VAL A 207 2.87 -7.35 -15.56
CA VAL A 207 2.97 -6.73 -14.23
C VAL A 207 4.15 -7.31 -13.45
N TYR A 208 4.34 -8.63 -13.47
CA TYR A 208 5.49 -9.29 -12.85
C TYR A 208 6.82 -8.78 -13.44
N ARG A 209 6.91 -8.64 -14.77
CA ARG A 209 8.07 -8.05 -15.45
C ARG A 209 8.37 -6.63 -14.95
N LEU A 210 7.32 -5.80 -14.81
CA LEU A 210 7.47 -4.45 -14.27
C LEU A 210 7.86 -4.48 -12.79
N ALA A 211 7.35 -5.42 -12.01
CA ALA A 211 7.70 -5.60 -10.60
C ALA A 211 9.20 -5.91 -10.44
N GLU A 212 9.73 -6.86 -11.23
CA GLU A 212 11.18 -7.16 -11.26
C GLU A 212 12.00 -5.92 -11.65
N GLN A 213 11.56 -5.20 -12.69
CA GLN A 213 12.23 -3.98 -13.16
C GLN A 213 12.20 -2.87 -12.12
N PHE A 214 11.11 -2.74 -11.37
CA PHE A 214 10.91 -1.67 -10.38
C PHE A 214 11.42 -2.05 -8.98
N HIS A 215 11.90 -3.28 -8.82
CA HIS A 215 12.36 -3.88 -7.57
C HIS A 215 11.27 -3.91 -6.49
N MET A 216 10.10 -4.45 -6.85
CA MET A 216 8.93 -4.55 -5.97
C MET A 216 8.65 -6.02 -5.58
N LEU A 217 9.41 -6.55 -4.62
CA LEU A 217 9.35 -7.97 -4.22
C LEU A 217 7.93 -8.42 -3.81
N ARG A 218 7.21 -7.61 -3.03
CA ARG A 218 5.84 -7.94 -2.62
C ARG A 218 4.90 -8.11 -3.82
N LEU A 219 5.06 -7.28 -4.84
CA LEU A 219 4.27 -7.37 -6.06
C LEU A 219 4.65 -8.60 -6.89
N GLU A 220 5.94 -8.95 -6.96
CA GLU A 220 6.41 -10.19 -7.59
C GLU A 220 5.74 -11.42 -6.96
N GLU A 221 5.69 -11.48 -5.62
CA GLU A 221 5.03 -12.54 -4.88
C GLU A 221 3.53 -12.62 -5.17
N LEU A 222 2.81 -11.49 -5.14
CA LEU A 222 1.38 -11.44 -5.41
C LEU A 222 1.07 -11.88 -6.85
N CYS A 223 1.89 -11.46 -7.82
CA CYS A 223 1.77 -11.92 -9.20
C CYS A 223 1.98 -13.44 -9.32
N MET A 224 3.01 -13.99 -8.65
CA MET A 224 3.25 -15.43 -8.65
C MET A 224 2.10 -16.20 -8.01
N GLN A 225 1.61 -15.79 -6.84
CA GLN A 225 0.47 -16.41 -6.16
C GLN A 225 -0.78 -16.45 -7.05
N TYR A 226 -1.05 -15.36 -7.78
CA TYR A 226 -2.15 -15.32 -8.74
C TYR A 226 -1.92 -16.30 -9.90
N LEU A 227 -0.72 -16.30 -10.50
CA LEU A 227 -0.38 -17.16 -11.62
C LEU A 227 -0.43 -18.65 -11.25
N GLU A 228 -0.04 -19.01 -10.04
CA GLU A 228 -0.10 -20.40 -9.55
C GLU A 228 -1.52 -20.95 -9.51
N VAL A 229 -2.52 -20.10 -9.25
CA VAL A 229 -3.94 -20.47 -9.25
C VAL A 229 -4.55 -20.37 -10.66
N ALA A 230 -4.08 -19.42 -11.48
CA ALA A 230 -4.66 -19.12 -12.78
C ALA A 230 -4.13 -20.01 -13.93
N ILE A 231 -2.92 -20.55 -13.80
CA ILE A 231 -2.32 -21.41 -14.83
C ILE A 231 -3.00 -22.79 -14.82
N SER A 232 -3.41 -23.23 -16.00
CA SER A 232 -4.12 -24.49 -16.23
C SER A 232 -3.64 -25.16 -17.52
N HIS A 233 -4.13 -26.37 -17.80
CA HIS A 233 -3.83 -27.09 -19.03
C HIS A 233 -4.23 -26.32 -20.30
N CYS A 234 -5.21 -25.41 -20.23
CA CYS A 234 -5.67 -24.62 -21.37
C CYS A 234 -4.74 -23.46 -21.75
N ASN A 235 -3.98 -22.91 -20.80
CA ASN A 235 -3.24 -21.65 -21.00
C ASN A 235 -1.72 -21.76 -20.77
N VAL A 236 -1.24 -22.86 -20.18
CA VAL A 236 0.16 -23.01 -19.76
C VAL A 236 1.17 -22.92 -20.91
N LEU A 237 0.82 -23.38 -22.12
CA LEU A 237 1.73 -23.36 -23.27
C LEU A 237 1.99 -21.93 -23.78
N GLU A 238 0.94 -21.12 -23.87
CA GLU A 238 1.08 -19.72 -24.27
C GLU A 238 1.70 -18.87 -23.15
N ALA A 239 1.40 -19.17 -21.87
CA ALA A 239 2.12 -18.60 -20.75
C ALA A 239 3.63 -18.96 -20.79
N LEU A 240 3.99 -20.21 -21.09
CA LEU A 240 5.39 -20.63 -21.23
C LEU A 240 6.10 -19.87 -22.37
N HIS A 241 5.45 -19.78 -23.53
CA HIS A 241 5.98 -19.05 -24.68
C HIS A 241 6.22 -17.58 -24.31
N ASN A 242 5.25 -16.94 -23.67
CA ASN A 242 5.36 -15.55 -23.26
C ASN A 242 6.44 -15.33 -22.19
N ALA A 243 6.55 -16.23 -21.20
CA ALA A 243 7.60 -16.20 -20.18
C ALA A 243 8.99 -16.30 -20.82
N SER A 244 9.15 -17.15 -21.84
CA SER A 244 10.41 -17.25 -22.59
C SER A 244 10.71 -15.98 -23.38
N LYS A 245 9.71 -15.38 -24.03
CA LYS A 245 9.86 -14.14 -24.80
C LYS A 245 10.24 -12.95 -23.91
N LEU A 246 9.60 -12.83 -22.74
CA LEU A 246 9.86 -11.76 -21.76
C LEU A 246 11.05 -12.07 -20.83
N GLN A 247 11.70 -13.23 -20.95
CA GLN A 247 12.81 -13.69 -20.11
C GLN A 247 12.46 -13.80 -18.61
N LEU A 248 11.22 -14.18 -18.30
CA LEU A 248 10.71 -14.34 -16.93
C LEU A 248 11.07 -15.73 -16.40
N PHE A 249 12.24 -15.84 -15.76
CA PHE A 249 12.80 -17.13 -15.32
C PHE A 249 11.88 -17.88 -14.35
N CYS A 250 11.41 -17.23 -13.29
CA CYS A 250 10.58 -17.87 -12.25
C CYS A 250 9.27 -18.44 -12.83
N ILE A 251 8.59 -17.67 -13.68
CA ILE A 251 7.35 -18.09 -14.34
C ILE A 251 7.63 -19.21 -15.36
N LYS A 252 8.70 -19.09 -16.16
CA LYS A 252 9.11 -20.14 -17.11
C LYS A 252 9.37 -21.46 -16.39
N GLU A 253 10.11 -21.42 -15.28
CA GLU A 253 10.37 -22.58 -14.44
C GLU A 253 9.10 -23.22 -13.90
N TYR A 254 8.16 -22.40 -13.41
CA TYR A 254 6.87 -22.86 -12.92
C TYR A 254 6.06 -23.55 -14.03
N CYS A 255 5.91 -22.92 -15.19
CA CYS A 255 5.19 -23.48 -16.33
C CYS A 255 5.80 -24.82 -16.77
N LEU A 256 7.13 -24.91 -16.86
CA LEU A 256 7.82 -26.15 -17.21
C LEU A 256 7.55 -27.25 -16.18
N LYS A 257 7.62 -26.95 -14.87
CA LYS A 257 7.29 -27.90 -13.80
C LYS A 257 5.84 -28.37 -13.89
N TYR A 258 4.90 -27.46 -14.17
CA TYR A 258 3.49 -27.77 -14.33
C TYR A 258 3.24 -28.73 -15.51
N ILE A 259 3.91 -28.49 -16.65
CA ILE A 259 3.78 -29.31 -17.87
C ILE A 259 4.34 -30.71 -17.67
N VAL A 260 5.54 -30.83 -17.07
CA VAL A 260 6.21 -32.14 -16.90
C VAL A 260 5.61 -33.00 -15.79
N ASN A 261 4.69 -32.46 -14.99
CA ASN A 261 3.94 -33.22 -14.01
C ASN A 261 3.18 -34.39 -14.68
N GLU A 262 3.27 -35.59 -14.09
CA GLU A 262 2.71 -36.83 -14.63
C GLU A 262 1.22 -36.73 -14.95
N SER A 263 0.45 -35.98 -14.16
CA SER A 263 -0.99 -35.80 -14.37
C SER A 263 -1.33 -34.97 -15.61
N ASN A 264 -0.43 -34.07 -16.01
CA ASN A 264 -0.71 -33.02 -16.99
C ASN A 264 -0.06 -33.32 -18.34
N PHE A 265 1.13 -33.93 -18.34
CA PHE A 265 2.01 -34.01 -19.51
C PHE A 265 1.33 -34.60 -20.75
N ASN A 266 0.67 -35.76 -20.62
CA ASN A 266 0.11 -36.46 -21.78
C ASN A 266 -1.02 -35.66 -22.44
N GLN A 267 -1.83 -34.95 -21.65
CA GLN A 267 -2.92 -34.13 -22.19
C GLN A 267 -2.39 -32.92 -22.95
N ILE A 268 -1.33 -32.28 -22.42
CA ILE A 268 -0.73 -31.08 -23.00
C ILE A 268 0.02 -31.42 -24.29
N VAL A 269 0.86 -32.46 -24.29
CA VAL A 269 1.69 -32.80 -25.46
C VAL A 269 0.86 -33.35 -26.63
N MET A 270 -0.31 -33.94 -26.35
CA MET A 270 -1.24 -34.40 -27.39
C MET A 270 -2.18 -33.29 -27.88
N SER A 271 -2.09 -32.07 -27.33
CA SER A 271 -2.94 -30.95 -27.70
C SER A 271 -2.47 -30.28 -28.99
N LYS A 272 -3.39 -29.63 -29.72
CA LYS A 272 -3.05 -28.93 -30.98
C LYS A 272 -2.19 -27.69 -30.73
N GLU A 273 -2.36 -27.08 -29.56
CA GLU A 273 -1.60 -25.91 -29.11
C GLU A 273 -0.13 -26.26 -28.87
N PHE A 274 0.21 -27.53 -28.63
CA PHE A 274 1.60 -27.96 -28.53
C PHE A 274 2.31 -27.94 -29.88
N GLU A 275 1.59 -28.23 -30.98
CA GLU A 275 2.15 -28.23 -32.34
C GLU A 275 2.60 -26.83 -32.79
N THR A 276 2.02 -25.77 -32.21
CA THR A 276 2.35 -24.37 -32.54
C THR A 276 3.50 -23.81 -31.68
N LEU A 277 3.98 -24.57 -30.69
CA LEU A 277 5.06 -24.14 -29.80
C LEU A 277 6.41 -24.10 -30.54
N GLU A 278 7.27 -23.13 -30.19
CA GLU A 278 8.59 -23.03 -30.79
C GLU A 278 9.46 -24.27 -30.48
N GLN A 279 10.22 -24.73 -31.49
CA GLN A 279 11.07 -25.91 -31.39
C GLN A 279 12.02 -25.93 -30.17
N PRO A 280 12.67 -24.81 -29.78
CA PRO A 280 13.52 -24.79 -28.59
C PRO A 280 12.77 -25.14 -27.30
N LEU A 281 11.53 -24.66 -27.15
CA LEU A 281 10.70 -24.92 -25.97
C LEU A 281 10.18 -26.35 -25.94
N MET A 282 9.80 -26.92 -27.09
CA MET A 282 9.42 -28.34 -27.18
C MET A 282 10.57 -29.25 -26.74
N VAL A 283 11.79 -28.98 -27.21
CA VAL A 283 12.99 -29.74 -26.84
C VAL A 283 13.27 -29.61 -25.35
N GLU A 284 13.12 -28.41 -24.78
CA GLU A 284 13.30 -28.15 -23.35
C GLU A 284 12.32 -28.95 -22.49
N ILE A 285 11.03 -28.98 -22.86
CA ILE A 285 9.99 -29.78 -22.19
C ILE A 285 10.33 -31.28 -22.21
N ILE A 286 10.69 -31.82 -23.38
CA ILE A 286 11.01 -33.24 -23.54
C ILE A 286 12.26 -33.62 -22.72
N ARG A 287 13.31 -32.79 -22.77
CA ARG A 287 14.54 -33.02 -22.00
C ARG A 287 14.28 -33.03 -20.50
N ARG A 288 13.46 -32.10 -19.99
CA ARG A 288 13.08 -32.08 -18.58
C ARG A 288 12.32 -33.32 -18.13
N ARG A 289 11.42 -33.87 -18.97
CA ARG A 289 10.73 -35.11 -18.63
C ARG A 289 11.68 -36.31 -18.52
N GLN A 290 12.71 -36.36 -19.35
CA GLN A 290 13.67 -37.48 -19.39
C GLN A 290 14.73 -37.40 -18.27
N MET A 291 14.95 -36.22 -17.70
CA MET A 291 15.89 -36.02 -16.60
C MET A 291 15.11 -35.93 -15.27
N PRO A 292 15.09 -36.98 -14.43
CA PRO A 292 14.45 -36.89 -13.12
C PRO A 292 15.10 -35.77 -12.31
N HIS A 293 14.28 -34.84 -11.80
CA HIS A 293 14.74 -33.67 -11.06
C HIS A 293 15.68 -34.07 -9.90
N VAL A 294 16.96 -33.71 -10.02
CA VAL A 294 17.76 -33.36 -8.84
C VAL A 294 17.02 -32.16 -8.22
N ARG A 295 16.66 -32.24 -6.93
CA ARG A 295 16.04 -31.13 -6.18
C ARG A 295 16.70 -29.82 -6.61
N SER A 296 15.94 -28.97 -7.30
CA SER A 296 16.44 -27.66 -7.71
C SER A 296 16.82 -26.90 -6.44
N GLN A 297 18.03 -26.33 -6.41
CA GLN A 297 18.47 -25.44 -5.33
C GLN A 297 17.65 -24.14 -5.26
N PHE A 298 16.66 -23.96 -6.15
CA PHE A 298 15.69 -22.86 -6.19
C PHE A 298 14.31 -23.31 -5.71
N GLU A 299 14.23 -23.86 -4.49
CA GLU A 299 13.03 -23.59 -3.70
C GLU A 299 13.15 -22.13 -3.25
N PRO A 300 12.18 -21.25 -3.58
CA PRO A 300 12.22 -19.88 -3.09
C PRO A 300 12.21 -19.96 -1.57
N ARG A 301 13.29 -19.50 -0.93
CA ARG A 301 13.24 -19.18 0.49
C ARG A 301 12.32 -17.97 0.62
N PHE A 302 11.07 -18.20 0.97
CA PHE A 302 10.10 -17.17 1.36
C PHE A 302 10.48 -16.60 2.75
N GLU A 303 11.71 -16.11 2.91
CA GLU A 303 12.14 -15.46 4.15
C GLU A 303 11.93 -13.94 4.12
N ASP A 304 11.62 -13.34 2.97
CA ASP A 304 11.45 -11.88 2.86
C ASP A 304 10.28 -11.51 1.93
N SER A 305 9.08 -11.38 2.50
CA SER A 305 7.83 -11.09 1.77
C SER A 305 7.68 -9.64 1.28
N GLY A 306 8.79 -8.91 1.17
CA GLY A 306 8.80 -7.47 0.87
C GLY A 306 8.15 -6.62 1.96
N THR A 307 7.89 -5.36 1.64
CA THR A 307 7.40 -4.33 2.58
C THR A 307 5.98 -3.86 2.25
N THR A 308 5.21 -3.56 3.28
CA THR A 308 3.85 -3.02 3.13
C THR A 308 3.86 -1.54 2.76
N LEU A 309 2.73 -1.04 2.23
CA LEU A 309 2.52 0.37 1.92
C LEU A 309 2.82 1.29 3.11
N GLU A 310 2.37 0.91 4.30
CA GLU A 310 2.59 1.65 5.54
C GLU A 310 4.08 1.73 5.89
N GLN A 311 4.78 0.58 5.85
CA GLN A 311 6.22 0.50 6.15
C GLN A 311 7.06 1.35 5.19
N ASP A 312 6.78 1.26 3.89
CA ASP A 312 7.50 2.05 2.88
C ASP A 312 7.25 3.55 3.04
N MET A 313 6.02 3.94 3.35
CA MET A 313 5.68 5.34 3.58
C MET A 313 6.31 5.90 4.84
N GLU A 314 6.28 5.16 5.94
CA GLU A 314 6.95 5.55 7.16
C GLU A 314 8.46 5.72 6.94
N LEU A 315 9.10 4.73 6.30
CA LEU A 315 10.52 4.79 5.95
C LEU A 315 10.82 5.99 5.04
N PHE A 316 10.00 6.20 4.01
CA PHE A 316 10.13 7.30 3.08
C PHE A 316 10.09 8.65 3.78
N LEU A 317 9.07 8.91 4.61
CA LEU A 317 8.92 10.18 5.31
C LEU A 317 10.05 10.44 6.30
N ASN A 318 10.59 9.39 6.93
CA ASN A 318 11.67 9.50 7.89
C ASN A 318 13.06 9.70 7.26
N THR A 319 13.26 9.27 6.00
CA THR A 319 14.59 9.21 5.38
C THR A 319 14.70 10.06 4.11
N SER A 320 14.13 9.60 3.01
CA SER A 320 14.33 10.17 1.67
C SER A 320 13.27 11.18 1.24
N GLY A 321 12.11 11.23 1.91
CA GLY A 321 10.92 11.93 1.42
C GLY A 321 11.05 13.46 1.39
N LYS A 322 11.98 14.02 2.17
CA LYS A 322 12.24 15.46 2.24
C LYS A 322 12.65 16.08 0.90
N GLU A 323 13.26 15.32 -0.01
CA GLU A 323 13.66 15.83 -1.33
C GLU A 323 12.45 16.05 -2.28
N PHE A 324 11.30 15.47 -1.95
CA PHE A 324 10.10 15.49 -2.78
C PHE A 324 8.98 16.34 -2.18
N THR A 325 9.24 17.07 -1.11
CA THR A 325 8.21 17.91 -0.46
C THR A 325 7.85 19.08 -1.35
N ASP A 326 6.56 19.31 -1.50
CA ASP A 326 5.96 20.33 -2.38
C ASP A 326 5.17 21.38 -1.59
N ILE A 327 5.15 21.27 -0.26
CA ILE A 327 4.51 22.23 0.65
C ILE A 327 5.25 22.32 1.99
N THR A 328 5.27 23.51 2.57
CA THR A 328 5.78 23.74 3.93
C THR A 328 4.66 24.19 4.85
N LEU A 329 4.43 23.44 5.94
CA LEU A 329 3.51 23.82 7.00
C LEU A 329 4.27 24.59 8.09
N MET A 330 3.88 25.83 8.37
CA MET A 330 4.43 26.62 9.45
C MET A 330 3.61 26.37 10.72
N LEU A 331 4.25 25.76 11.71
CA LEU A 331 3.65 25.35 12.98
C LEU A 331 4.36 26.09 14.12
N ASP A 332 3.68 27.07 14.74
CA ASP A 332 4.26 27.95 15.76
C ASP A 332 5.61 28.56 15.33
N GLY A 333 5.71 28.95 14.06
CA GLY A 333 6.92 29.51 13.45
C GLY A 333 7.98 28.49 13.01
N ILE A 334 7.74 27.18 13.22
CA ILE A 334 8.65 26.11 12.79
C ILE A 334 8.20 25.59 11.42
N PRO A 335 9.09 25.59 10.41
CA PRO A 335 8.78 25.01 9.10
C PRO A 335 8.79 23.47 9.16
N VAL A 336 7.71 22.86 8.69
CA VAL A 336 7.54 21.41 8.57
C VAL A 336 7.27 21.08 7.10
N PRO A 337 8.27 20.57 6.36
CA PRO A 337 8.07 20.20 4.96
C PRO A 337 7.22 18.94 4.86
N ALA A 338 6.31 18.90 3.90
CA ALA A 338 5.32 17.85 3.74
C ALA A 338 4.94 17.63 2.26
N HIS A 339 4.04 16.69 2.02
CA HIS A 339 3.56 16.32 0.68
C HIS A 339 2.07 16.63 0.55
N LYS A 340 1.65 17.46 -0.42
CA LYS A 340 0.25 17.84 -0.62
C LYS A 340 -0.65 16.63 -0.82
N ALA A 341 -0.20 15.66 -1.62
CA ALA A 341 -0.93 14.44 -1.89
C ALA A 341 -1.24 13.63 -0.62
N ILE A 342 -0.26 13.47 0.27
CA ILE A 342 -0.42 12.74 1.53
C ILE A 342 -1.35 13.52 2.47
N LEU A 343 -1.13 14.83 2.62
CA LEU A 343 -1.98 15.68 3.45
C LEU A 343 -3.44 15.69 2.98
N ALA A 344 -3.66 15.85 1.68
CA ALA A 344 -5.00 15.90 1.11
C ALA A 344 -5.73 14.56 1.20
N ALA A 345 -5.03 13.44 0.97
CA ALA A 345 -5.65 12.12 1.11
C ALA A 345 -6.09 11.86 2.56
N ARG A 346 -5.26 12.28 3.53
CA ARG A 346 -5.45 11.93 4.94
C ARG A 346 -6.19 12.97 5.76
N CYS A 347 -6.40 14.17 5.23
CA CYS A 347 -7.06 15.27 5.91
C CYS A 347 -7.92 16.11 4.95
N THR A 348 -9.24 16.05 5.14
CA THR A 348 -10.22 16.77 4.32
C THR A 348 -10.10 18.28 4.41
N TYR A 349 -9.60 18.82 5.54
CA TYR A 349 -9.28 20.23 5.66
C TYR A 349 -8.20 20.65 4.65
N PHE A 350 -7.09 19.90 4.58
CA PHE A 350 -6.02 20.17 3.61
C PHE A 350 -6.51 19.93 2.17
N GLU A 351 -7.31 18.89 1.92
CA GLU A 351 -7.94 18.67 0.61
C GLU A 351 -8.77 19.88 0.17
N GLY A 352 -9.66 20.39 1.03
CA GLY A 352 -10.48 21.56 0.75
C GLY A 352 -9.65 22.83 0.57
N MET A 353 -8.68 23.05 1.47
CA MET A 353 -7.80 24.22 1.42
C MET A 353 -6.98 24.25 0.12
N PHE A 354 -6.35 23.15 -0.29
CA PHE A 354 -5.56 23.14 -1.53
C PHE A 354 -6.41 23.31 -2.79
N ARG A 355 -7.68 22.91 -2.77
CA ARG A 355 -8.61 23.17 -3.89
C ARG A 355 -9.09 24.61 -3.95
N SER A 356 -9.32 25.25 -2.81
CA SER A 356 -9.95 26.56 -2.73
C SER A 356 -8.95 27.71 -2.62
N PHE A 357 -7.85 27.52 -1.91
CA PHE A 357 -6.89 28.56 -1.57
C PHE A 357 -5.49 27.98 -1.37
N MET A 358 -4.71 27.91 -2.45
CA MET A 358 -3.31 27.48 -2.41
C MET A 358 -2.36 28.70 -2.43
N PRO A 359 -1.58 28.95 -1.36
CA PRO A 359 -0.59 30.03 -1.31
C PRO A 359 0.39 29.96 -2.48
N ASP A 360 0.81 31.13 -3.00
CA ASP A 360 1.73 31.22 -4.14
C ASP A 360 3.15 30.71 -3.82
N ASP A 361 3.55 30.81 -2.56
CA ASP A 361 4.85 30.38 -2.03
C ASP A 361 4.87 28.94 -1.52
N ASN A 362 3.74 28.22 -1.61
CA ASN A 362 3.54 26.90 -1.01
C ASN A 362 3.80 26.84 0.51
N ILE A 363 3.63 27.96 1.22
CA ILE A 363 3.77 28.03 2.68
C ILE A 363 2.39 28.20 3.32
N VAL A 364 2.02 27.26 4.21
CA VAL A 364 0.74 27.31 4.93
C VAL A 364 0.98 27.50 6.41
N ASN A 365 0.45 28.58 6.97
CA ASN A 365 0.42 28.78 8.42
C ASN A 365 -0.68 27.94 9.05
N VAL A 366 -0.31 26.97 9.87
CA VAL A 366 -1.24 26.10 10.59
C VAL A 366 -1.27 26.53 12.05
N VAL A 367 -2.42 27.03 12.50
CA VAL A 367 -2.65 27.40 13.91
C VAL A 367 -3.32 26.21 14.60
N PRO A 368 -2.71 25.59 15.63
CA PRO A 368 -3.33 24.50 16.37
C PRO A 368 -4.65 24.97 17.02
N PRO A 369 -5.70 24.14 17.05
CA PRO A 369 -6.94 24.50 17.71
C PRO A 369 -6.69 24.69 19.21
N ARG A 370 -7.06 25.85 19.75
CA ARG A 370 -6.91 26.23 21.17
C ARG A 370 -7.67 25.33 22.18
N ILE A 371 -8.37 24.29 21.72
CA ILE A 371 -9.39 23.57 22.50
C ILE A 371 -8.88 22.25 23.10
N LYS A 372 -7.73 21.71 22.67
CA LYS A 372 -7.10 20.56 23.35
C LYS A 372 -5.57 20.68 23.33
N PRO A 373 -4.86 20.37 24.43
CA PRO A 373 -3.41 20.29 24.41
C PRO A 373 -3.02 19.01 23.67
N TYR A 374 -2.89 19.07 22.35
CA TYR A 374 -2.14 18.05 21.62
C TYR A 374 -0.66 18.27 21.95
N PRO A 375 0.07 17.26 22.48
CA PRO A 375 1.46 17.44 22.82
C PRO A 375 2.26 17.83 21.56
N SER A 376 3.06 18.90 21.66
CA SER A 376 4.00 19.40 20.63
C SER A 376 4.70 18.32 19.77
N PRO A 377 5.15 17.17 20.30
CA PRO A 377 5.74 16.10 19.48
C PRO A 377 4.79 15.44 18.46
N VAL A 378 3.47 15.40 18.70
CA VAL A 378 2.48 14.82 17.77
C VAL A 378 2.36 15.64 16.48
N ILE A 379 2.54 16.96 16.60
CA ILE A 379 2.41 17.90 15.48
C ILE A 379 3.70 17.93 14.65
N ARG A 380 4.88 17.80 15.27
CA ARG A 380 6.16 17.68 14.55
C ARG A 380 6.28 16.38 13.77
N GLY A 381 5.63 15.31 14.25
CA GLY A 381 5.50 14.03 13.56
C GLY A 381 4.30 13.93 12.62
N LEU A 382 3.55 15.01 12.37
CA LEU A 382 2.27 14.96 11.65
C LEU A 382 2.33 14.17 10.32
N PRO A 383 3.34 14.36 9.43
CA PRO A 383 3.42 13.56 8.22
C PRO A 383 3.49 12.05 8.49
N VAL A 384 4.31 11.62 9.45
CA VAL A 384 4.48 10.21 9.83
C VAL A 384 3.23 9.68 10.53
N VAL A 385 2.63 10.48 11.41
CA VAL A 385 1.38 10.15 12.12
C VAL A 385 0.23 9.94 11.14
N LEU A 386 0.17 10.70 10.04
CA LEU A 386 -0.89 10.53 9.02
C LEU A 386 -0.82 9.19 8.26
N VAL A 387 0.33 8.51 8.29
CA VAL A 387 0.55 7.21 7.66
C VAL A 387 0.63 6.03 8.64
N THR A 388 0.90 6.29 9.92
CA THR A 388 1.05 5.26 10.98
C THR A 388 -0.13 5.22 11.96
N SER A 389 -1.15 6.05 11.77
CA SER A 389 -2.32 6.10 12.67
C SER A 389 -3.65 6.18 11.92
N ALA A 390 -4.73 5.82 12.63
CA ALA A 390 -6.10 5.98 12.17
C ALA A 390 -6.35 7.43 11.73
N LYS A 391 -7.13 7.60 10.66
CA LYS A 391 -7.37 8.89 9.99
C LYS A 391 -7.60 9.99 11.03
N PHE A 392 -6.71 10.99 11.06
CA PHE A 392 -6.76 12.04 12.06
C PHE A 392 -8.03 12.88 11.83
N PRO A 393 -9.00 12.89 12.76
CA PRO A 393 -10.10 13.84 12.69
C PRO A 393 -9.55 15.18 13.18
N LEU A 394 -8.87 15.89 12.28
CA LEU A 394 -8.66 17.32 12.47
C LEU A 394 -10.01 17.99 12.22
N ASP A 395 -10.87 18.00 13.25
CA ASP A 395 -11.94 18.99 13.39
C ASP A 395 -11.27 20.36 13.64
N LEU A 396 -10.54 20.84 12.63
CA LEU A 396 -10.02 22.20 12.60
C LEU A 396 -11.23 23.11 12.35
N PRO A 397 -11.49 24.11 13.21
CA PRO A 397 -12.54 25.07 12.94
C PRO A 397 -12.28 25.74 11.59
N PRO A 398 -13.32 26.17 10.86
CA PRO A 398 -13.14 26.96 9.65
C PRO A 398 -12.24 28.15 9.97
N VAL A 399 -11.26 28.38 9.10
CA VAL A 399 -10.32 29.51 9.20
C VAL A 399 -11.10 30.75 9.62
N ARG A 400 -10.81 31.31 10.80
CA ARG A 400 -11.16 32.71 11.03
C ARG A 400 -10.26 33.50 10.09
N LEU A 401 -10.85 33.93 8.97
CA LEU A 401 -10.35 35.00 8.10
C LEU A 401 -10.21 36.29 8.92
N SER A 402 -9.19 36.36 9.78
CA SER A 402 -8.83 37.61 10.43
C SER A 402 -7.71 38.26 9.61
N ARG A 403 -8.15 39.18 8.73
CA ARG A 403 -7.43 40.36 8.23
C ARG A 403 -6.11 40.11 7.48
N PHE A 404 -6.21 39.98 6.16
CA PHE A 404 -5.25 40.56 5.21
C PHE A 404 -6.02 41.22 4.05
N LEU A 405 -6.82 42.22 4.42
CA LEU A 405 -7.22 43.32 3.55
C LEU A 405 -6.84 44.58 4.30
N GLN A 406 -5.60 45.04 4.10
CA GLN A 406 -5.18 46.43 4.17
C GLN A 406 -4.01 46.61 3.22
#